data_AF-A0A3M1BGF7-F1
#
_entry.id   AF-A0A3M1BGF7-F1
#
_cell.length_a   1.000
_cell.length_b   1.000
_cell.length_c   1.000
_cell.angle_alpha   90.00
_cell.angle_beta   90.00
_cell.angle_gamma   90.00
#
_symmetry.space_group_name_H-M   'P 1'
#
loop_
_entity.id
_entity.type
_entity.pdbx_description
1 polymer ?
#
loop_
_entity_poly.entity_id
_entity_poly.type
_entity_poly.pdbx_seq_one_letter_code
_entity_poly.pdbx_strand_id
1 'polypeptide(L)'
;MFRKHLINVKNPLFLLLILIALTQACECGKGKDIPDVSSVEADVEIKRFEQDLFNADTLNFGAALRTLEQQYPEFGDIFFNQIMGAKDPRIAPQGAEEYIKGFITDERVRKLYDTVQVVYPDLEWFEKDIEQAIRFYR
;
A
#
# COMPACT_ATOMS: atom_id res chain seq x y z
N MET A 1 -62.77 15.86 6.95
CA MET A 1 -62.53 17.09 7.74
C MET A 1 -61.50 16.74 8.82
N PHE A 2 -60.22 17.04 8.59
CA PHE A 2 -59.13 16.63 9.48
C PHE A 2 -59.07 17.51 10.73
N ARG A 3 -59.24 16.88 11.90
CA ARG A 3 -59.16 17.52 13.21
C ARG A 3 -57.70 17.81 13.53
N LYS A 4 -57.32 19.09 13.64
CA LYS A 4 -55.99 19.51 14.09
C LYS A 4 -55.88 19.22 15.59
N HIS A 5 -55.16 18.16 15.97
CA HIS A 5 -54.77 17.95 17.36
C HIS A 5 -53.58 18.85 17.68
N LEU A 6 -53.84 19.92 18.45
CA LEU A 6 -52.83 20.77 19.04
C LEU A 6 -52.17 20.02 20.19
N ILE A 7 -50.88 19.73 20.02
CA ILE A 7 -50.04 19.04 20.99
C ILE A 7 -49.77 19.98 22.18
N ASN A 8 -50.10 19.57 23.40
CA ASN A 8 -49.90 20.38 24.61
C ASN A 8 -48.51 20.13 25.22
N VAL A 9 -47.55 20.97 24.83
CA VAL A 9 -46.13 20.86 25.19
C VAL A 9 -45.86 21.10 26.69
N LYS A 10 -46.83 21.64 27.44
CA LYS A 10 -46.68 21.90 28.88
C LYS A 10 -46.94 20.68 29.77
N ASN A 11 -47.43 19.58 29.21
CA ASN A 11 -47.71 18.38 29.98
C ASN A 11 -46.40 17.67 30.34
N PRO A 12 -46.06 17.49 31.65
CA PRO A 12 -44.84 16.80 32.05
C PRO A 12 -44.75 15.37 31.49
N LEU A 13 -45.90 14.72 31.24
CA LEU A 13 -45.95 13.41 30.58
C LEU A 13 -45.48 13.46 29.12
N PHE A 14 -45.80 14.56 28.41
CA PHE A 14 -45.36 14.76 27.02
C PHE A 14 -43.86 15.04 26.94
N LEU A 15 -43.33 15.81 27.90
CA LEU A 15 -41.89 16.05 28.02
C LEU A 15 -41.12 14.77 28.40
N LEU A 16 -41.68 13.93 29.29
CA LEU A 16 -41.12 12.62 29.65
C LEU A 16 -41.07 11.68 28.44
N LEU A 17 -42.13 11.65 27.62
CA LEU A 17 -42.18 10.85 26.41
C LEU A 17 -41.16 11.30 25.36
N ILE A 18 -40.94 12.61 25.20
CA ILE A 18 -39.87 13.15 24.34
C ILE A 18 -38.48 12.75 24.90
N LEU A 19 -38.28 12.82 26.21
CA LEU A 19 -37.01 12.46 26.83
C LEU A 19 -36.67 10.98 26.63
N ILE A 20 -37.68 10.10 26.78
CA ILE A 20 -37.54 8.66 26.51
C ILE A 20 -37.27 8.41 25.02
N ALA A 21 -37.96 9.13 24.12
CA ALA A 21 -37.73 9.01 22.68
C ALA A 21 -36.32 9.45 22.27
N LEU A 22 -35.75 10.46 22.92
CA LEU A 22 -34.37 10.92 22.70
C LEU A 22 -33.32 9.92 23.19
N THR A 23 -33.62 9.13 24.23
CA THR A 23 -32.69 8.08 24.72
C THR A 23 -32.60 6.85 23.81
N GLN A 24 -33.59 6.63 22.93
CA GLN A 24 -33.58 5.52 21.97
C GLN A 24 -32.87 5.85 20.65
N ALA A 25 -32.48 7.11 20.43
CA ALA A 25 -31.79 7.54 19.21
C ALA A 25 -30.28 7.24 19.22
N CYS A 26 -29.77 6.63 20.29
CA CYS A 26 -28.35 6.35 20.49
C CYS A 26 -28.03 4.86 20.43
N GLU A 27 -28.71 4.09 19.59
CA GLU A 27 -28.22 2.77 19.19
C GLU A 27 -27.26 2.98 18.01
N CYS A 28 -26.02 3.35 18.31
CA CYS A 28 -24.91 3.28 17.36
C CYS A 28 -24.55 1.80 17.13
N GLY A 29 -25.50 1.05 16.56
CA GLY A 29 -25.30 -0.29 16.03
C GLY A 29 -24.50 -0.21 14.74
N LYS A 30 -23.24 0.19 14.85
CA LYS A 30 -22.23 -0.02 13.80
C LYS A 30 -21.02 -0.68 14.43
N GLY A 31 -21.25 -1.81 15.10
CA GLY A 31 -20.23 -2.85 15.07
C GLY A 31 -20.00 -3.14 13.60
N LYS A 32 -18.85 -2.74 13.06
CA LYS A 32 -18.48 -3.16 11.71
C LYS A 32 -18.52 -4.68 11.75
N ASP A 33 -19.29 -5.31 10.87
CA ASP A 33 -19.22 -6.76 10.61
C ASP A 33 -17.84 -7.05 10.01
N ILE A 34 -16.80 -6.99 10.84
CA ILE A 34 -15.44 -7.36 10.50
C ILE A 34 -15.35 -8.85 10.81
N PRO A 35 -15.17 -9.71 9.80
CA PRO A 35 -14.91 -11.13 10.04
C PRO A 35 -13.71 -11.29 10.98
N ASP A 36 -13.82 -12.19 11.95
CA ASP A 36 -12.68 -12.56 12.78
C ASP A 36 -11.71 -13.40 11.93
N VAL A 37 -10.53 -12.83 11.68
CA VAL A 37 -9.46 -13.46 10.88
C VAL A 37 -8.23 -13.80 11.74
N SER A 38 -8.38 -13.83 13.06
CA SER A 38 -7.28 -14.11 14.00
C SER A 38 -6.66 -15.50 13.82
N SER A 39 -7.42 -16.46 13.26
CA SER A 39 -6.97 -17.82 12.97
C SER A 39 -6.39 -18.02 11.56
N VAL A 40 -6.48 -17.00 10.70
CA VAL A 40 -5.98 -17.08 9.32
C VAL A 40 -4.50 -16.67 9.31
N GLU A 41 -3.62 -17.61 9.01
CA GLU A 41 -2.21 -17.31 8.82
C GLU A 41 -1.97 -16.71 7.43
N ALA A 42 -1.21 -15.62 7.38
CA ALA A 42 -0.68 -15.02 6.16
C ALA A 42 0.77 -14.66 6.45
N ASP A 43 1.68 -15.34 5.74
CA ASP A 43 3.12 -15.06 5.75
C ASP A 43 3.39 -14.18 4.52
N VAL A 44 3.72 -12.92 4.76
CA VAL A 44 4.01 -11.95 3.70
C VAL A 44 5.40 -11.42 3.97
N GLU A 45 6.26 -11.51 2.96
CA GLU A 45 7.59 -10.92 3.01
C GLU A 45 7.72 -9.89 1.90
N ILE A 46 8.06 -8.65 2.26
CA ILE A 46 8.33 -7.61 1.28
C ILE A 46 9.80 -7.66 0.82
N LYS A 47 10.01 -7.98 -0.46
CA LYS A 47 11.34 -7.90 -1.09
C LYS A 47 11.62 -6.47 -1.58
N ARG A 48 12.67 -5.84 -1.03
CA ARG A 48 13.12 -4.47 -1.36
C ARG A 48 13.99 -4.47 -2.64
N PHE A 49 13.40 -4.82 -3.79
CA PHE A 49 14.10 -4.90 -5.08
C PHE A 49 14.95 -3.65 -5.40
N GLU A 50 14.42 -2.47 -5.08
CA GLU A 50 15.11 -1.22 -5.34
C GLU A 50 16.38 -1.08 -4.49
N GLN A 51 16.42 -1.60 -3.27
CA GLN A 51 17.64 -1.60 -2.47
C GLN A 51 18.70 -2.49 -3.11
N ASP A 52 18.31 -3.68 -3.55
CA ASP A 52 19.24 -4.60 -4.22
C ASP A 52 19.77 -4.02 -5.54
N LEU A 53 18.90 -3.35 -6.31
CA LEU A 53 19.29 -2.69 -7.56
C LEU A 53 20.29 -1.55 -7.32
N PHE A 54 20.03 -0.67 -6.35
CA PHE A 54 20.88 0.50 -6.08
C PHE A 54 22.18 0.16 -5.35
N ASN A 55 22.23 -0.98 -4.66
CA ASN A 55 23.43 -1.50 -4.00
C ASN A 55 24.27 -2.44 -4.90
N ALA A 56 23.85 -2.67 -6.13
CA ALA A 56 24.56 -3.55 -7.08
C ALA A 56 26.01 -3.10 -7.34
N ASP A 57 26.91 -4.08 -7.51
CA ASP A 57 28.33 -3.81 -7.81
C ASP A 57 28.49 -3.20 -9.21
N THR A 58 28.68 -1.88 -9.24
CA THR A 58 28.87 -1.12 -10.48
C THR A 58 30.20 -1.39 -11.19
N LEU A 59 31.21 -1.95 -10.50
CA LEU A 59 32.49 -2.33 -11.10
C LEU A 59 32.37 -3.62 -11.92
N ASN A 60 31.43 -4.50 -11.55
CA ASN A 60 31.11 -5.74 -12.24
C ASN A 60 29.60 -5.85 -12.53
N PHE A 61 29.06 -4.80 -13.15
CA PHE A 61 27.61 -4.60 -13.23
C PHE A 61 26.88 -5.69 -14.01
N GLY A 62 27.44 -6.20 -15.11
CA GLY A 62 26.84 -7.32 -15.83
C GLY A 62 26.66 -8.58 -14.98
N ALA A 63 27.58 -8.87 -14.05
CA ALA A 63 27.40 -9.98 -13.11
C ALA A 63 26.32 -9.66 -12.06
N ALA A 64 26.36 -8.46 -11.48
CA ALA A 64 25.35 -8.02 -10.51
C ALA A 64 23.94 -8.01 -11.11
N LEU A 65 23.77 -7.53 -12.34
CA LEU A 65 22.50 -7.50 -13.06
C LEU A 65 21.95 -8.91 -13.30
N ARG A 66 22.79 -9.87 -13.71
CA ARG A 66 22.37 -11.27 -13.85
C ARG A 66 21.91 -11.87 -12.52
N THR A 67 22.61 -11.56 -11.42
CA THR A 67 22.18 -11.99 -10.08
C THR A 67 20.82 -11.39 -9.71
N LEU A 68 20.61 -10.10 -9.98
CA LEU A 68 19.32 -9.44 -9.75
C LEU A 68 18.19 -10.07 -10.57
N GLU A 69 18.39 -10.33 -11.86
CA GLU A 69 17.40 -10.99 -12.71
C GLU A 69 17.10 -12.42 -12.23
N GLN A 70 18.06 -13.11 -11.62
CA GLN A 70 17.83 -14.45 -11.02
C GLN A 70 17.09 -14.38 -9.68
N GLN A 71 17.35 -13.35 -8.86
CA GLN A 71 16.64 -13.11 -7.60
C GLN A 71 15.19 -12.66 -7.83
N TYR A 72 14.95 -11.95 -8.94
CA TYR A 72 13.68 -11.32 -9.29
C TYR A 72 13.25 -11.69 -10.73
N PRO A 73 13.00 -12.97 -11.05
CA PRO A 73 12.81 -13.42 -12.43
C PRO A 73 11.61 -12.79 -13.13
N GLU A 74 10.46 -12.71 -12.45
CA GLU A 74 9.24 -12.12 -13.02
C GLU A 74 9.30 -10.58 -12.95
N PHE A 75 9.60 -10.03 -11.77
CA PHE A 75 9.60 -8.60 -11.56
C PHE A 75 10.73 -7.87 -12.30
N GLY A 76 11.91 -8.49 -12.39
CA GLY A 76 13.06 -7.95 -13.08
C GLY A 76 12.80 -7.77 -14.58
N ASP A 77 12.16 -8.74 -15.25
CA ASP A 77 11.78 -8.54 -16.66
C ASP A 77 10.74 -7.42 -16.80
N ILE A 78 9.71 -7.39 -15.95
CA ILE A 78 8.71 -6.31 -15.97
C ILE A 78 9.40 -4.94 -15.82
N PHE A 79 10.28 -4.80 -14.83
CA PHE A 79 10.93 -3.53 -14.55
C PHE A 79 11.92 -3.12 -15.64
N PHE A 80 12.89 -3.98 -15.96
CA PHE A 80 13.95 -3.63 -16.92
C PHE A 80 13.45 -3.58 -18.35
N ASN A 81 12.58 -4.49 -18.75
CA ASN A 81 12.09 -4.54 -20.13
C ASN A 81 10.89 -3.62 -20.34
N GLN A 82 9.82 -3.79 -19.56
CA GLN A 82 8.53 -3.16 -19.88
C GLN A 82 8.42 -1.73 -19.34
N ILE A 83 8.94 -1.48 -18.13
CA ILE A 83 8.88 -0.15 -17.51
C ILE A 83 10.03 0.73 -18.02
N MET A 84 11.26 0.23 -17.95
CA MET A 84 12.44 1.01 -18.35
C MET A 84 12.71 1.00 -19.85
N GLY A 85 12.26 -0.02 -20.58
CA GLY A 85 12.59 -0.18 -22.00
C GLY A 85 14.04 -0.58 -22.27
N ALA A 86 14.77 -1.11 -21.28
CA ALA A 86 16.22 -1.32 -21.36
C ALA A 86 16.62 -2.37 -22.41
N LYS A 87 15.71 -3.26 -22.80
CA LYS A 87 15.93 -4.27 -23.86
C LYS A 87 15.56 -3.77 -25.26
N ASP A 88 14.98 -2.57 -25.39
CA ASP A 88 14.68 -1.95 -26.68
C ASP A 88 15.89 -1.15 -27.17
N PRO A 89 16.54 -1.53 -28.30
CA PRO A 89 17.71 -0.83 -28.83
C PRO A 89 17.44 0.63 -29.22
N ARG A 90 16.17 1.03 -29.40
CA ARG A 90 15.79 2.42 -29.68
C ARG A 90 15.85 3.31 -28.43
N ILE A 91 15.68 2.71 -27.25
CA ILE A 91 15.73 3.38 -25.94
C ILE A 91 17.12 3.25 -25.34
N ALA A 92 17.68 2.03 -25.38
CA ALA A 92 18.99 1.69 -24.84
C ALA A 92 19.95 1.24 -25.96
N PRO A 93 20.42 2.18 -26.82
CA PRO A 93 21.29 1.83 -27.95
C PRO A 93 22.65 1.27 -27.53
N GLN A 94 23.08 1.53 -26.29
CA GLN A 94 24.31 0.99 -25.71
C GLN A 94 24.09 -0.36 -25.00
N GLY A 95 22.87 -0.89 -25.04
CA GLY A 95 22.47 -2.13 -24.35
C GLY A 95 21.89 -1.90 -22.96
N ALA A 96 21.20 -2.93 -22.46
CA ALA A 96 20.49 -2.88 -21.18
C ALA A 96 21.42 -2.61 -19.99
N GLU A 97 22.60 -3.25 -19.98
CA GLU A 97 23.57 -3.13 -18.88
C GLU A 97 24.00 -1.67 -18.69
N GLU A 98 24.47 -1.00 -19.74
CA GLU A 98 24.93 0.39 -19.66
C GLU A 98 23.78 1.35 -19.34
N TYR A 99 22.59 1.09 -19.90
CA TYR A 99 21.41 1.92 -19.65
C TYR A 99 20.95 1.85 -18.19
N ILE A 100 20.86 0.65 -17.61
CA ILE A 100 20.45 0.47 -16.21
C ILE A 100 21.56 0.99 -15.28
N LYS A 101 22.83 0.73 -15.59
CA LYS A 101 23.97 1.28 -14.83
C LYS A 101 23.93 2.80 -14.80
N GLY A 102 23.69 3.44 -15.95
CA GLY A 102 23.53 4.88 -16.07
C GLY A 102 22.37 5.40 -15.21
N PHE A 103 21.24 4.71 -15.19
CA PHE A 103 20.10 5.07 -14.35
C PHE A 103 20.46 5.05 -12.85
N ILE A 104 21.06 3.95 -12.35
CA ILE A 104 21.38 3.81 -10.91
C ILE A 104 22.60 4.65 -10.48
N THR A 105 23.32 5.27 -11.42
CA THR A 105 24.48 6.13 -11.14
C THR A 105 24.21 7.60 -11.43
N ASP A 106 23.09 7.96 -12.07
CA ASP A 106 22.67 9.36 -12.25
C ASP A 106 22.48 10.03 -10.88
N GLU A 107 23.11 11.19 -10.71
CA GLU A 107 23.15 11.90 -9.42
C GLU A 107 21.75 12.26 -8.91
N ARG A 108 20.82 12.61 -9.79
CA ARG A 108 19.46 13.01 -9.40
C ARG A 108 18.66 11.80 -8.95
N VAL A 109 18.83 10.68 -9.66
CA VAL A 109 18.20 9.41 -9.31
C VAL A 109 18.74 8.92 -7.97
N ARG A 110 20.04 9.02 -7.72
CA ARG A 110 20.64 8.69 -6.41
C ARG A 110 20.12 9.57 -5.28
N LYS A 111 20.08 10.89 -5.45
CA LYS A 111 19.52 11.80 -4.43
C LYS A 111 18.06 11.49 -4.11
N LEU A 112 17.28 11.14 -5.13
CA LEU A 112 15.89 10.70 -4.94
C LEU A 112 15.85 9.40 -4.14
N TYR A 113 16.63 8.39 -4.52
CA TYR A 113 16.74 7.13 -3.79
C TYR A 113 17.13 7.34 -2.32
N ASP A 114 18.16 8.15 -2.05
CA ASP A 114 18.61 8.47 -0.70
C ASP A 114 17.48 9.08 0.14
N THR A 115 16.72 10.01 -0.44
CA THR A 115 15.56 10.63 0.22
C THR A 115 14.47 9.60 0.51
N VAL A 116 14.19 8.70 -0.44
CA VAL A 116 13.23 7.61 -0.26
C VAL A 116 13.65 6.68 0.87
N GLN A 117 14.96 6.35 0.99
CA GLN A 117 15.45 5.52 2.10
C GLN A 117 15.35 6.21 3.47
N VAL A 118 15.43 7.55 3.52
CA VAL A 118 15.20 8.30 4.77
C VAL A 118 13.72 8.27 5.17
N VAL A 119 12.81 8.39 4.20
CA VAL A 119 11.36 8.41 4.47
C VAL A 119 10.81 6.99 4.73
N TYR A 120 11.38 5.98 4.07
CA TYR A 120 10.95 4.57 4.13
C TYR A 120 12.14 3.64 4.45
N PRO A 121 12.74 3.76 5.64
CA PRO A 121 13.89 2.95 6.03
C PRO A 121 13.55 1.45 6.11
N ASP A 122 12.33 1.14 6.53
CA ASP A 122 11.71 -0.18 6.53
C ASP A 122 10.29 -0.12 5.96
N LEU A 123 9.70 -1.29 5.75
CA LEU A 123 8.31 -1.45 5.30
C LEU A 123 7.52 -2.36 6.24
N GLU A 124 7.91 -2.50 7.52
CA GLU A 124 7.23 -3.40 8.46
C GLU A 124 5.76 -3.04 8.66
N TRP A 125 5.46 -1.73 8.64
CA TRP A 125 4.10 -1.23 8.73
C TRP A 125 3.27 -1.68 7.52
N PHE A 126 3.87 -1.64 6.33
CA PHE A 126 3.20 -2.00 5.08
C PHE A 126 3.03 -3.51 4.98
N GLU A 127 4.02 -4.29 5.41
CA GLU A 127 3.95 -5.74 5.50
C GLU A 127 2.77 -6.19 6.38
N LYS A 128 2.63 -5.61 7.58
CA LYS A 128 1.50 -5.86 8.49
C LYS A 128 0.15 -5.50 7.87
N ASP A 129 0.08 -4.39 7.14
CA ASP A 129 -1.16 -3.97 6.46
C ASP A 129 -1.54 -4.96 5.34
N ILE A 130 -0.57 -5.44 4.56
CA ILE A 130 -0.79 -6.42 3.49
C ILE A 130 -1.14 -7.80 4.06
N GLU A 131 -0.45 -8.25 5.11
CA GLU A 131 -0.83 -9.49 5.82
C GLU A 131 -2.29 -9.44 6.24
N GLN A 132 -2.70 -8.34 6.89
CA GLN A 132 -4.06 -8.17 7.35
C GLN A 132 -5.06 -8.17 6.19
N ALA A 133 -4.73 -7.53 5.08
CA ALA A 133 -5.57 -7.52 3.88
C ALA A 133 -5.72 -8.93 3.27
N ILE A 134 -4.64 -9.72 3.21
CA ILE A 134 -4.65 -11.10 2.71
C ILE A 134 -5.46 -12.01 3.65
N ARG A 135 -5.35 -11.81 4.97
CA ARG A 135 -6.19 -12.55 5.95
C ARG A 135 -7.68 -12.31 5.73
N PHE A 136 -8.09 -11.11 5.31
CA PHE A 136 -9.48 -10.81 4.97
C PHE A 136 -9.93 -11.37 3.62
N TYR A 137 -9.00 -11.62 2.70
CA TYR A 137 -9.32 -12.18 1.38
C TYR A 137 -9.52 -13.70 1.40
N ARG A 138 -8.78 -14.41 2.27
CA ARG A 138 -8.85 -15.87 2.44
C ARG A 138 -10.07 -16.29 3.23
#